data_AF-A0A1Y2APT6-F1
#
_entry.id   AF-A0A1Y2APT6-F1
#
_cell.length_a   1.000
_cell.length_b   1.000
_cell.length_c   1.000
_cell.angle_alpha   90.00
_cell.angle_beta   90.00
_cell.angle_gamma   90.00
#
_symmetry.space_group_name_H-M   'P 1'
#
loop_
_entity.id
_entity.type
_entity.pdbx_description
1 polymer ?
#
loop_
_entity_poly.entity_id
_entity_poly.type
_entity_poly.pdbx_seq_one_letter_code
_entity_poly.pdbx_strand_id
1 'polypeptide(L)'
;MVMEYAAGSQDYFWVRPGNYYLYKNIEKNYWHFHDSDFHFTFGFAVDGAISDSKTLLEAKINDYAKTNLGIPISFRPLLDNLRTNKENEAFFMDAFKQFTEKVFNLNAVEKRIDAMVDLISEDVYSDLHLERISNFSGPELQVFNYNETYFESQVKDVDAQPGQINCFPIKYWIKTRQESLVQQLGITIPNKINTPLGYYEPAVHKVKEEMEGNIENGGNTIFTHQGLIYIIILSFIFFI
;
A
#
# COMPACT_ATOMS: atom_id res chain seq x y z
N MET A 1 14.87 1.98 0.10
CA MET A 1 15.49 2.22 1.44
C MET A 1 14.64 3.06 2.41
N VAL A 2 14.40 4.36 2.18
CA VAL A 2 13.59 5.17 3.15
C VAL A 2 12.17 4.61 3.30
N MET A 3 11.55 4.22 2.19
CA MET A 3 10.27 3.52 2.17
C MET A 3 10.29 2.25 3.02
N GLU A 4 11.31 1.39 2.88
CA GLU A 4 11.40 0.13 3.63
C GLU A 4 11.40 0.37 5.14
N TYR A 5 12.13 1.39 5.61
CA TYR A 5 12.15 1.78 7.02
C TYR A 5 10.79 2.30 7.50
N ALA A 6 10.14 3.15 6.71
CA ALA A 6 8.86 3.76 7.07
C ALA A 6 7.71 2.73 7.05
N ALA A 7 7.72 1.84 6.06
CA ALA A 7 6.76 0.76 5.95
C ALA A 7 6.99 -0.35 7.00
N GLY A 8 8.11 -0.36 7.73
CA GLY A 8 8.33 -1.38 8.75
C GLY A 8 8.73 -2.73 8.19
N SER A 9 9.54 -2.74 7.14
CA SER A 9 9.68 -3.94 6.30
C SER A 9 10.59 -4.98 6.98
N GLN A 10 10.03 -6.16 7.26
CA GLN A 10 10.63 -7.16 8.15
C GLN A 10 11.78 -7.97 7.53
N ASP A 11 11.69 -8.29 6.24
CA ASP A 11 12.63 -9.16 5.52
C ASP A 11 13.41 -8.43 4.42
N TYR A 12 13.69 -7.15 4.68
CA TYR A 12 14.33 -6.22 3.75
C TYR A 12 15.73 -5.82 4.15
N PHE A 13 16.41 -5.12 3.24
CA PHE A 13 17.76 -4.56 3.41
C PHE A 13 18.06 -4.01 4.82
N TRP A 14 17.10 -3.33 5.45
CA TRP A 14 17.26 -2.71 6.77
C TRP A 14 17.32 -3.68 7.96
N VAL A 15 16.50 -4.74 7.95
CA VAL A 15 16.29 -5.66 9.09
C VAL A 15 16.92 -7.01 8.79
N ARG A 16 16.64 -7.58 7.62
CA ARG A 16 17.18 -8.84 7.14
C ARG A 16 17.41 -8.73 5.64
N PRO A 17 18.65 -8.59 5.16
CA PRO A 17 18.92 -8.35 3.75
C PRO A 17 18.24 -9.36 2.83
N GLY A 18 17.24 -8.89 2.10
CA GLY A 18 16.33 -9.66 1.24
C GLY A 18 15.43 -8.70 0.46
N ASN A 19 14.71 -9.23 -0.53
CA ASN A 19 13.66 -8.51 -1.27
C ASN A 19 14.10 -7.18 -1.91
N TYR A 20 15.32 -7.15 -2.46
CA TYR A 20 15.79 -6.04 -3.29
C TYR A 20 16.61 -6.52 -4.49
N TYR A 21 16.69 -5.66 -5.50
CA TYR A 21 17.53 -5.82 -6.67
C TYR A 21 18.49 -4.64 -6.80
N LEU A 22 19.69 -4.92 -7.32
CA LEU A 22 20.64 -3.90 -7.74
C LEU A 22 20.72 -3.91 -9.26
N TYR A 23 20.43 -2.77 -9.87
CA TYR A 23 20.48 -2.60 -11.32
C TYR A 23 21.60 -1.63 -11.68
N LYS A 24 22.55 -2.05 -12.53
CA LYS A 24 23.58 -1.15 -13.05
C LYS A 24 23.12 -0.54 -14.38
N ASN A 25 22.92 0.77 -14.38
CA ASN A 25 22.85 1.52 -15.62
C ASN A 25 24.27 1.65 -16.18
N ILE A 26 24.55 0.93 -17.27
CA ILE A 26 25.89 0.88 -17.89
C ILE A 26 26.26 2.22 -18.55
N GLU A 27 25.31 2.88 -19.20
CA GLU A 27 25.52 4.16 -19.90
C GLU A 27 25.91 5.27 -18.91
N LYS A 28 25.19 5.36 -17.78
CA LYS A 28 25.44 6.37 -16.74
C LYS A 28 26.48 5.91 -15.71
N ASN A 29 26.97 4.68 -15.82
CA ASN A 29 27.83 4.01 -14.85
C ASN A 29 27.36 4.18 -13.39
N TYR A 30 26.06 3.95 -13.14
CA TYR A 30 25.43 4.14 -11.83
C TYR A 30 24.63 2.91 -11.41
N TRP A 31 24.63 2.62 -10.11
CA TRP A 31 23.85 1.53 -9.53
C TRP A 31 22.55 2.07 -8.92
N HIS A 32 21.44 1.42 -9.24
CA HIS A 32 20.12 1.68 -8.70
C HIS A 32 19.74 0.57 -7.71
N PHE A 33 19.16 0.98 -6.59
CA PHE A 33 18.56 0.08 -5.61
C PHE A 33 17.07 0.03 -5.88
N HIS A 34 16.52 -1.17 -6.01
CA HIS A 34 15.09 -1.42 -6.20
C HIS A 34 14.60 -2.33 -5.09
N ASP A 35 13.71 -1.80 -4.26
CA ASP A 35 12.93 -2.59 -3.33
C ASP A 35 11.87 -3.43 -4.07
N SER A 36 11.52 -4.60 -3.53
CA SER A 36 10.55 -5.53 -4.11
C SER A 36 9.79 -6.28 -3.02
N ASP A 37 8.62 -6.84 -3.31
CA ASP A 37 7.92 -7.82 -2.46
C ASP A 37 7.35 -7.33 -1.09
N PHE A 38 6.59 -6.23 -1.08
CA PHE A 38 6.14 -5.48 0.12
C PHE A 38 5.04 -6.12 0.97
N HIS A 39 4.87 -7.44 0.91
CA HIS A 39 3.78 -8.10 1.61
C HIS A 39 3.95 -8.10 3.15
N PHE A 40 5.18 -8.18 3.68
CA PHE A 40 5.47 -8.07 5.13
C PHE A 40 5.84 -6.66 5.55
N THR A 41 4.93 -5.74 5.31
CA THR A 41 5.07 -4.32 5.64
C THR A 41 3.78 -3.75 6.23
N PHE A 42 3.81 -2.49 6.64
CA PHE A 42 2.72 -1.76 7.29
C PHE A 42 2.16 -2.46 8.54
N GLY A 43 3.05 -3.10 9.28
CA GLY A 43 2.70 -3.82 10.51
C GLY A 43 2.16 -5.22 10.29
N PHE A 44 2.10 -5.69 9.04
CA PHE A 44 1.82 -7.09 8.75
C PHE A 44 3.10 -7.92 8.76
N ALA A 45 3.08 -9.05 9.47
CA ALA A 45 4.08 -10.11 9.37
C ALA A 45 3.47 -11.46 9.79
N VAL A 46 4.12 -12.56 9.41
CA VAL A 46 3.70 -13.91 9.84
C VAL A 46 3.88 -14.12 11.35
N ASP A 47 3.02 -14.91 11.98
CA ASP A 47 3.25 -15.36 13.36
C ASP A 47 4.54 -16.18 13.45
N GLY A 48 5.38 -15.89 14.45
CA GLY A 48 6.76 -16.41 14.50
C GLY A 48 7.73 -15.68 13.56
N ALA A 49 7.31 -14.56 12.96
CA ALA A 49 8.21 -13.65 12.26
C ALA A 49 9.37 -13.21 13.16
N ILE A 50 10.45 -12.84 12.48
CA ILE A 50 11.77 -12.63 13.06
C ILE A 50 11.80 -11.41 13.99
N SER A 51 10.86 -10.48 13.82
CA SER A 51 10.66 -9.33 14.72
C SER A 51 9.18 -9.08 14.98
N ASP A 52 8.86 -8.64 16.20
CA ASP A 52 7.54 -8.08 16.50
C ASP A 52 7.42 -6.71 15.81
N SER A 53 6.44 -6.57 14.93
CA SER A 53 6.16 -5.34 14.17
C SER A 53 5.97 -4.13 15.09
N LYS A 54 5.50 -4.35 16.32
CA LYS A 54 5.39 -3.28 17.33
C LYS A 54 6.75 -2.62 17.61
N THR A 55 7.83 -3.40 17.66
CA THR A 55 9.17 -2.87 17.91
C THR A 55 9.65 -1.94 16.79
N LEU A 56 9.15 -2.16 15.57
CA LEU A 56 9.52 -1.36 14.40
C LEU A 56 8.83 0.02 14.42
N LEU A 57 7.71 0.21 15.12
CA LEU A 57 7.04 1.52 15.23
C LEU A 57 7.93 2.57 15.92
N GLU A 58 8.62 2.16 16.99
CA GLU A 58 9.46 3.02 17.83
C GLU A 58 10.94 3.00 17.42
N ALA A 59 11.31 2.08 16.54
CA ALA A 59 12.70 1.87 16.15
C ALA A 59 13.32 3.12 15.51
N LYS A 60 14.47 3.55 16.03
CA LYS A 60 15.17 4.75 15.56
C LYS A 60 15.91 4.52 14.25
N ILE A 61 16.03 5.54 13.39
CA ILE A 61 16.76 5.46 12.11
C ILE A 61 18.17 4.87 12.28
N ASN A 62 18.88 5.22 13.36
CA ASN A 62 20.25 4.78 13.60
C ASN A 62 20.36 3.39 14.22
N ASP A 63 19.31 2.92 14.89
CA ASP A 63 19.30 1.65 15.62
C ASP A 63 18.40 0.60 14.98
N TYR A 64 17.83 0.90 13.81
CA TYR A 64 16.76 0.09 13.22
C TYR A 64 17.16 -1.37 12.99
N ALA A 65 18.38 -1.64 12.54
CA ALA A 65 18.85 -3.02 12.32
C ALA A 65 18.92 -3.85 13.62
N LYS A 66 18.99 -3.21 14.80
CA LYS A 66 19.00 -3.89 16.11
C LYS A 66 17.63 -4.44 16.52
N THR A 67 16.57 -4.11 15.79
CA THR A 67 15.22 -4.67 16.01
C THR A 67 15.13 -6.13 15.59
N ASN A 68 16.05 -6.60 14.75
CA ASN A 68 16.14 -7.99 14.37
C ASN A 68 16.83 -8.82 15.47
N LEU A 69 16.05 -9.46 16.34
CA LEU A 69 16.58 -10.32 17.39
C LEU A 69 17.14 -11.66 16.86
N GLY A 70 16.74 -12.06 15.64
CA GLY A 70 17.13 -13.34 15.02
C GLY A 70 18.43 -13.29 14.21
N ILE A 71 18.98 -12.09 13.94
CA ILE A 71 20.22 -11.92 13.17
C ILE A 71 21.24 -11.15 14.03
N PRO A 72 22.39 -11.75 14.38
CA PRO A 72 23.40 -11.11 15.23
C PRO A 72 24.13 -9.94 14.56
N ILE A 73 23.90 -9.73 13.27
CA ILE A 73 24.52 -8.67 12.46
C ILE A 73 23.57 -7.47 12.44
N SER A 74 23.96 -6.42 13.17
CA SER A 74 23.27 -5.12 13.16
C SER A 74 23.87 -4.12 12.16
N PHE A 75 24.90 -4.51 11.42
CA PHE A 75 25.61 -3.67 10.46
C PHE A 75 25.22 -4.01 9.02
N ARG A 76 24.99 -2.98 8.21
CA ARG A 76 24.62 -3.06 6.79
C ARG A 76 25.73 -2.43 5.97
N PRO A 77 26.65 -3.24 5.40
CA PRO A 77 27.87 -2.71 4.80
C PRO A 77 27.68 -1.59 3.79
N LEU A 78 26.70 -1.70 2.88
CA LEU A 78 26.48 -0.64 1.89
C LEU A 78 25.98 0.66 2.54
N LEU A 79 24.86 0.59 3.26
CA LEU A 79 24.22 1.77 3.84
C LEU A 79 25.08 2.41 4.92
N ASP A 80 25.58 1.63 5.86
CA ASP A 80 26.31 2.17 7.01
C ASP A 80 27.66 2.78 6.57
N ASN A 81 28.31 2.24 5.53
CA ASN A 81 29.49 2.88 4.93
C ASN A 81 29.12 4.19 4.21
N LEU A 82 28.04 4.22 3.42
CA LEU A 82 27.61 5.44 2.74
C LEU A 82 27.35 6.58 3.71
N ARG A 83 26.79 6.26 4.89
CA ARG A 83 26.45 7.21 5.96
C ARG A 83 27.66 7.74 6.73
N THR A 84 28.85 7.18 6.56
CA THR A 84 30.09 7.74 7.16
C THR A 84 30.51 9.06 6.49
N ASN A 85 30.12 9.26 5.23
CA ASN A 85 30.34 10.52 4.52
C ASN A 85 29.26 11.54 4.94
N LYS A 86 29.69 12.73 5.36
CA LYS A 86 28.78 13.78 5.87
C LYS A 86 27.75 14.28 4.85
N GLU A 87 28.13 14.37 3.58
CA GLU A 87 27.23 14.84 2.52
C GLU A 87 26.16 13.78 2.23
N ASN A 88 26.56 12.50 2.18
CA ASN A 88 25.63 11.39 2.04
C ASN A 88 24.66 11.31 3.22
N GLU A 89 25.16 11.46 4.46
CA GLU A 89 24.29 11.45 5.65
C GLU A 89 23.31 12.63 5.65
N ALA A 90 23.78 13.83 5.27
CA ALA A 90 22.91 14.99 5.14
C ALA A 90 21.81 14.75 4.09
N PHE A 91 22.18 14.24 2.92
CA PHE A 91 21.23 13.87 1.86
C PHE A 91 20.25 12.79 2.34
N PHE A 92 20.74 11.78 3.04
CA PHE A 92 19.95 10.66 3.53
C PHE A 92 18.92 11.11 4.58
N MET A 93 19.32 11.96 5.53
CA MET A 93 18.40 12.55 6.51
C MET A 93 17.42 13.52 5.86
N ASP A 94 17.83 14.27 4.85
CA ASP A 94 16.92 15.13 4.07
C ASP A 94 15.88 14.31 3.30
N ALA A 95 16.29 13.17 2.70
CA ALA A 95 15.37 12.25 2.04
C ALA A 95 14.30 11.72 3.00
N PHE A 96 14.68 11.38 4.25
CA PHE A 96 13.73 11.02 5.29
C PHE A 96 12.72 12.14 5.60
N LYS A 97 13.20 13.39 5.73
CA LYS A 97 12.32 14.54 5.97
C LYS A 97 11.34 14.74 4.83
N GLN A 98 11.85 14.87 3.60
CA GLN A 98 11.02 15.09 2.42
C GLN A 98 10.02 13.95 2.21
N PHE A 99 10.45 12.71 2.40
CA PHE A 99 9.57 11.55 2.28
C PHE A 99 8.47 11.56 3.32
N THR A 100 8.77 11.85 4.58
CA THR A 100 7.79 11.90 5.67
C THR A 100 6.79 13.05 5.47
N GLU A 101 7.24 14.22 5.03
CA GLU A 101 6.36 15.39 4.83
C GLU A 101 5.43 15.21 3.62
N LYS A 102 5.90 14.56 2.55
CA LYS A 102 5.23 14.56 1.24
C LYS A 102 4.58 13.23 0.86
N VAL A 103 5.22 12.11 1.21
CA VAL A 103 4.86 10.78 0.71
C VAL A 103 4.30 9.91 1.83
N PHE A 104 5.06 9.67 2.90
CA PHE A 104 4.62 8.92 4.08
C PHE A 104 3.89 9.85 5.05
N ASN A 105 2.86 10.50 4.50
CA ASN A 105 2.00 11.43 5.19
C ASN A 105 0.56 10.92 5.08
N LEU A 106 -0.13 10.67 6.19
CA LEU A 106 -1.49 10.12 6.16
C LEU A 106 -2.43 11.01 5.34
N ASN A 107 -2.30 12.33 5.43
CA ASN A 107 -3.07 13.29 4.64
C ASN A 107 -2.83 13.16 3.12
N ALA A 108 -1.72 12.55 2.70
CA ALA A 108 -1.40 12.30 1.29
C ALA A 108 -1.87 10.93 0.80
N VAL A 109 -1.74 9.90 1.64
CA VAL A 109 -1.95 8.50 1.22
C VAL A 109 -3.32 7.94 1.55
N GLU A 110 -4.03 8.51 2.52
CA GLU A 110 -5.33 8.00 2.96
C GLU A 110 -6.30 7.81 1.80
N LYS A 111 -6.49 8.84 0.96
CA LYS A 111 -7.39 8.74 -0.19
C LYS A 111 -6.97 7.69 -1.23
N ARG A 112 -5.69 7.35 -1.30
CA ARG A 112 -5.19 6.29 -2.19
C ARG A 112 -5.46 4.91 -1.61
N ILE A 113 -5.35 4.78 -0.29
CA ILE A 113 -5.76 3.58 0.44
C ILE A 113 -7.26 3.39 0.24
N ASP A 114 -8.07 4.43 0.49
CA ASP A 114 -9.52 4.37 0.32
C ASP A 114 -9.91 3.98 -1.11
N ALA A 115 -9.29 4.57 -2.13
CA ALA A 115 -9.55 4.21 -3.52
C ALA A 115 -9.16 2.74 -3.85
N MET A 116 -8.09 2.22 -3.25
CA MET A 116 -7.71 0.81 -3.42
C MET A 116 -8.69 -0.12 -2.69
N VAL A 117 -9.15 0.28 -1.50
CA VAL A 117 -10.18 -0.45 -0.75
C VAL A 117 -11.46 -0.51 -1.57
N ASP A 118 -11.93 0.62 -2.08
CA ASP A 118 -13.13 0.68 -2.93
C ASP A 118 -13.00 -0.23 -4.16
N LEU A 119 -11.80 -0.30 -4.76
CA LEU A 119 -11.53 -1.16 -5.91
C LEU A 119 -11.65 -2.66 -5.58
N ILE A 120 -11.19 -3.11 -4.40
CA ILE A 120 -11.10 -4.54 -4.06
C ILE A 120 -12.22 -5.03 -3.16
N SER A 121 -13.03 -4.14 -2.58
CA SER A 121 -13.99 -4.49 -1.53
C SER A 121 -15.02 -5.52 -2.00
N GLU A 122 -15.56 -5.37 -3.20
CA GLU A 122 -16.54 -6.33 -3.75
C GLU A 122 -15.94 -7.74 -3.89
N ASP A 123 -14.72 -7.84 -4.42
CA ASP A 123 -14.01 -9.11 -4.57
C ASP A 123 -13.71 -9.76 -3.21
N VAL A 124 -13.28 -8.95 -2.23
CA VAL A 124 -13.02 -9.42 -0.86
C VAL A 124 -14.32 -9.95 -0.23
N TYR A 125 -15.42 -9.21 -0.34
CA TYR A 125 -16.71 -9.65 0.21
C TYR A 125 -17.21 -10.91 -0.49
N SER A 126 -17.04 -11.01 -1.80
CA SER A 126 -17.38 -12.22 -2.54
C SER A 126 -16.57 -13.43 -2.06
N ASP A 127 -15.24 -13.31 -1.92
CA ASP A 127 -14.37 -14.40 -1.48
C ASP A 127 -14.67 -14.88 -0.05
N LEU A 128 -15.06 -13.97 0.84
CA LEU A 128 -15.44 -14.32 2.21
C LEU A 128 -16.68 -15.23 2.30
N HIS A 129 -17.53 -15.23 1.27
CA HIS A 129 -18.73 -16.07 1.19
C HIS A 129 -18.51 -17.38 0.43
N LEU A 130 -17.34 -17.57 -0.19
CA LEU A 130 -17.03 -18.82 -0.90
C LEU A 130 -16.79 -19.97 0.08
N GLU A 131 -17.28 -21.15 -0.29
CA GLU A 131 -16.97 -22.38 0.43
C GLU A 131 -15.46 -22.64 0.37
N ARG A 132 -14.82 -22.77 1.53
CA ARG A 132 -13.39 -23.07 1.60
C ARG A 132 -13.18 -24.53 1.17
N ILE A 133 -12.60 -24.70 -0.01
CA ILE A 133 -12.36 -26.00 -0.67
C ILE A 133 -11.24 -26.85 -0.04
N SER A 134 -10.46 -26.27 0.89
CA SER A 134 -9.42 -27.04 1.60
C SER A 134 -10.06 -27.96 2.63
N ASN A 135 -10.07 -29.26 2.35
CA ASN A 135 -10.56 -30.31 3.27
C ASN A 135 -9.52 -30.74 4.31
N PHE A 136 -8.39 -30.04 4.41
CA PHE A 136 -7.35 -30.39 5.38
C PHE A 136 -7.83 -30.02 6.80
N SER A 137 -7.99 -31.01 7.67
CA SER A 137 -8.46 -30.85 9.05
C SER A 137 -7.42 -31.26 10.09
N GLY A 138 -6.13 -31.17 9.75
CA GLY A 138 -5.03 -31.56 10.66
C GLY A 138 -4.90 -30.60 11.86
N PRO A 139 -4.32 -31.07 12.98
CA PRO A 139 -4.21 -30.30 14.24
C PRO A 139 -3.30 -29.06 14.16
N GLU A 140 -2.60 -28.88 13.05
CA GLU A 140 -1.66 -27.77 12.79
C GLU A 140 -2.30 -26.62 12.00
N LEU A 141 -3.56 -26.75 11.58
CA LEU A 141 -4.19 -25.76 10.72
C LEU A 141 -4.76 -24.59 11.55
N GLN A 142 -4.06 -23.46 11.51
CA GLN A 142 -4.55 -22.21 12.08
C GLN A 142 -5.66 -21.66 11.17
N VAL A 143 -6.90 -21.67 11.66
CA VAL A 143 -8.04 -21.06 10.96
C VAL A 143 -8.13 -19.61 11.38
N PHE A 144 -7.93 -18.69 10.43
CA PHE A 144 -8.16 -17.27 10.64
C PHE A 144 -9.61 -16.93 10.30
N ASN A 145 -10.35 -16.41 11.29
CA ASN A 145 -11.76 -16.03 11.13
C ASN A 145 -11.89 -14.64 10.50
N TYR A 146 -11.35 -14.48 9.29
CA TYR A 146 -11.51 -13.25 8.53
C TYR A 146 -12.98 -13.03 8.17
N ASN A 147 -13.45 -11.80 8.34
CA ASN A 147 -14.80 -11.38 8.00
C ASN A 147 -14.77 -9.90 7.55
N GLU A 148 -15.90 -9.41 7.08
CA GLU A 148 -16.03 -8.04 6.57
C GLU A 148 -15.62 -7.00 7.61
N THR A 149 -16.09 -7.12 8.86
CA THR A 149 -15.72 -6.22 9.96
C THR A 149 -14.21 -6.21 10.20
N TYR A 150 -13.56 -7.36 10.14
CA TYR A 150 -12.11 -7.46 10.27
C TYR A 150 -11.40 -6.76 9.11
N PHE A 151 -11.78 -7.03 7.86
CA PHE A 151 -11.24 -6.34 6.68
C PHE A 151 -11.39 -4.82 6.83
N GLU A 152 -12.58 -4.36 7.18
CA GLU A 152 -12.89 -2.94 7.35
C GLU A 152 -12.03 -2.29 8.44
N SER A 153 -11.86 -2.95 9.58
CA SER A 153 -10.96 -2.47 10.64
C SER A 153 -9.51 -2.36 10.17
N GLN A 154 -9.01 -3.30 9.35
CA GLN A 154 -7.63 -3.27 8.88
C GLN A 154 -7.36 -2.11 7.92
N VAL A 155 -8.38 -1.63 7.19
CA VAL A 155 -8.22 -0.60 6.17
C VAL A 155 -8.70 0.78 6.58
N LYS A 156 -9.65 0.88 7.53
CA LYS A 156 -10.24 2.16 7.98
C LYS A 156 -9.71 2.67 9.31
N ASP A 157 -9.26 1.80 10.22
CA ASP A 157 -8.93 2.24 11.57
C ASP A 157 -7.61 3.01 11.62
N VAL A 158 -7.66 4.17 12.28
CA VAL A 158 -6.52 5.10 12.42
C VAL A 158 -5.94 5.09 13.85
N ASP A 159 -6.73 4.65 14.83
CA ASP A 159 -6.39 4.72 16.26
C ASP A 159 -6.44 3.35 16.97
N ALA A 160 -6.87 2.30 16.27
CA ALA A 160 -7.00 0.98 16.87
C ALA A 160 -5.64 0.33 17.06
N GLN A 161 -5.34 -0.06 18.32
CA GLN A 161 -4.28 -1.02 18.59
C GLN A 161 -4.61 -2.34 17.90
N PRO A 162 -3.60 -3.07 17.41
CA PRO A 162 -3.83 -4.31 16.68
C PRO A 162 -4.51 -5.35 17.59
N GLY A 163 -5.54 -6.01 17.07
CA GLY A 163 -6.19 -7.12 17.77
C GLY A 163 -5.37 -8.42 17.77
N GLN A 164 -4.31 -8.46 16.95
CA GLN A 164 -3.42 -9.61 16.76
C GLN A 164 -1.96 -9.14 16.65
N ILE A 165 -1.03 -9.97 17.11
CA ILE A 165 0.41 -9.69 16.93
C ILE A 165 0.69 -9.58 15.43
N ASN A 166 1.55 -8.64 15.03
CA ASN A 166 1.95 -8.46 13.63
C ASN A 166 0.79 -8.27 12.63
N CYS A 167 -0.34 -7.71 13.07
CA CYS A 167 -1.43 -7.35 12.18
C CYS A 167 -2.05 -6.03 12.62
N PHE A 168 -1.55 -4.94 12.04
CA PHE A 168 -1.95 -3.58 12.34
C PHE A 168 -2.80 -3.01 11.21
N PRO A 169 -3.83 -2.21 11.52
CA PRO A 169 -4.49 -1.42 10.51
C PRO A 169 -3.50 -0.51 9.78
N ILE A 170 -3.58 -0.46 8.44
CA ILE A 170 -2.58 0.23 7.62
C ILE A 170 -2.53 1.74 7.93
N LYS A 171 -3.68 2.38 8.16
CA LYS A 171 -3.75 3.81 8.50
C LYS A 171 -3.19 4.09 9.89
N TYR A 172 -3.50 3.25 10.87
CA TYR A 172 -2.88 3.29 12.20
C TYR A 172 -1.35 3.20 12.10
N TRP A 173 -0.83 2.21 11.36
CA TRP A 173 0.61 2.05 11.17
C TRP A 173 1.25 3.32 10.63
N ILE A 174 0.71 3.85 9.53
CA ILE A 174 1.23 5.05 8.87
C ILE A 174 1.21 6.24 9.83
N LYS A 175 0.11 6.46 10.55
CA LYS A 175 0.00 7.55 11.53
C LYS A 175 1.05 7.44 12.63
N THR A 176 1.11 6.31 13.34
CA THR A 176 2.02 6.14 14.47
C THR A 176 3.48 6.22 14.02
N ARG A 177 3.79 5.63 12.87
CA ARG A 177 5.15 5.65 12.33
C ARG A 177 5.56 7.03 11.82
N GLN A 178 4.64 7.77 11.21
CA GLN A 178 4.83 9.18 10.85
C GLN A 178 5.11 10.03 12.10
N GLU A 179 4.35 9.87 13.18
CA GLU A 179 4.57 10.58 14.45
C GLU A 179 5.97 10.29 15.04
N SER A 180 6.40 9.04 15.01
CA SER A 180 7.75 8.64 15.41
C SER A 180 8.84 9.32 14.56
N LEU A 181 8.67 9.34 13.23
CA LEU A 181 9.59 10.01 12.30
C LEU A 181 9.65 11.53 12.54
N VAL A 182 8.51 12.16 12.78
CA VAL A 182 8.40 13.59 13.11
C VAL A 182 9.24 13.95 14.33
N GLN A 183 9.12 13.15 15.40
CA GLN A 183 9.90 13.35 16.63
C GLN A 183 11.41 13.14 16.39
N GLN A 184 11.78 12.09 15.65
CA GLN A 184 13.17 11.76 15.38
C GLN A 184 13.86 12.81 14.49
N LEU A 185 13.15 13.36 13.51
CA LEU A 185 13.69 14.28 12.50
C LEU A 185 13.54 15.76 12.90
N GLY A 186 12.74 16.06 13.93
CA GLY A 186 12.46 17.42 14.37
C GLY A 186 11.73 18.26 13.32
N ILE A 187 10.79 17.65 12.61
CA ILE A 187 10.01 18.28 11.52
C ILE A 187 8.55 18.49 11.94
N THR A 188 7.73 19.04 11.05
CA THR A 188 6.27 19.12 11.23
C THR A 188 5.57 18.55 9.99
N ILE A 189 4.38 17.99 10.19
CA ILE A 189 3.59 17.45 9.10
C ILE A 189 2.71 18.54 8.51
N PRO A 190 2.79 18.80 7.19
CA PRO A 190 1.89 19.75 6.57
C PRO A 190 0.47 19.19 6.55
N ASN A 191 -0.50 20.00 7.01
CA ASN A 191 -1.92 19.67 6.93
C ASN A 191 -2.42 19.64 5.47
N LYS A 192 -1.78 20.42 4.59
CA LYS A 192 -2.08 20.47 3.16
C LYS A 192 -0.91 19.90 2.38
N ILE A 193 -1.17 18.84 1.64
CA ILE A 193 -0.16 18.24 0.76
C ILE A 193 0.07 19.16 -0.43
N ASN A 194 1.34 19.47 -0.67
CA ASN A 194 1.73 20.23 -1.86
C ASN A 194 1.72 19.29 -3.06
N THR A 195 0.84 19.54 -4.03
CA THR A 195 0.67 18.75 -5.26
C THR A 195 1.03 19.56 -6.51
N PRO A 196 2.24 20.13 -6.62
CA PRO A 196 2.57 21.06 -7.69
C PRO A 196 2.63 20.38 -9.06
N LEU A 197 2.86 19.07 -9.10
CA LEU A 197 2.85 18.26 -10.32
C LEU A 197 1.43 17.81 -10.73
N GLY A 198 0.41 18.18 -9.96
CA GLY A 198 -0.97 17.75 -10.17
C GLY A 198 -1.20 16.28 -9.86
N TYR A 199 -2.29 15.74 -10.40
CA TYR A 199 -2.65 14.33 -10.33
C TYR A 199 -2.32 13.65 -11.67
N TYR A 200 -1.79 12.43 -11.60
CA TYR A 200 -1.67 11.59 -12.77
C TYR A 200 -3.02 10.90 -13.01
N GLU A 201 -3.69 11.25 -14.09
CA GLU A 201 -4.79 10.45 -14.63
C GLU A 201 -4.22 9.50 -15.67
N PRO A 202 -4.36 8.17 -15.52
CA PRO A 202 -3.99 7.24 -16.58
C PRO A 202 -4.79 7.59 -17.83
N ALA A 203 -4.16 7.41 -19.00
CA ALA A 203 -4.84 7.63 -20.27
C ALA A 203 -6.04 6.69 -20.38
N VAL A 204 -7.24 7.21 -20.08
CA VAL A 204 -8.49 6.52 -20.37
C VAL A 204 -8.63 6.46 -21.88
N HIS A 205 -8.88 5.25 -22.40
CA HIS A 205 -9.31 5.08 -23.78
C HIS A 205 -10.63 5.83 -23.92
N LYS A 206 -10.58 7.07 -24.41
CA LYS A 206 -11.78 7.77 -24.85
C LYS A 206 -12.25 7.00 -26.08
N VAL A 207 -13.28 6.17 -25.90
CA VAL A 207 -14.05 5.67 -27.03
C VAL A 207 -14.48 6.92 -27.78
N LYS A 208 -13.92 7.15 -28.98
CA LYS A 208 -14.48 8.13 -29.88
C LYS A 208 -15.92 7.68 -30.10
N GLU A 209 -16.89 8.48 -29.67
CA GLU A 209 -18.21 8.40 -30.25
C GLU A 209 -18.03 8.70 -31.73
N GLU A 210 -17.87 7.66 -32.55
CA GLU A 210 -18.07 7.75 -33.98
C GLU A 210 -19.57 7.95 -34.21
N MET A 211 -20.04 9.17 -33.98
CA MET A 211 -21.21 9.66 -34.67
C MET A 211 -20.76 10.14 -36.04
N GLU A 212 -20.96 9.29 -37.05
CA GLU A 212 -21.51 9.66 -38.37
C GLU A 212 -21.61 8.41 -39.25
N GLY A 213 -22.52 7.50 -38.86
CA GLY A 213 -23.10 6.58 -39.82
C GLY A 213 -24.14 7.32 -40.64
N ASN A 214 -23.90 7.48 -41.95
CA ASN A 214 -24.87 7.93 -42.94
C ASN A 214 -26.19 7.14 -42.78
N ILE A 215 -27.19 7.76 -42.15
CA ILE A 215 -28.58 7.33 -42.30
C ILE A 215 -29.06 7.94 -43.62
N GLU A 216 -28.97 7.16 -44.69
CA GLU A 216 -29.75 7.41 -45.89
C GLU A 216 -31.24 7.43 -45.51
N ASN A 217 -31.91 8.49 -45.97
CA ASN A 217 -33.34 8.73 -45.84
C ASN A 217 -34.17 7.48 -46.17
N GLY A 218 -34.97 7.01 -45.21
CA GLY A 218 -35.89 5.91 -45.44
C GLY A 218 -36.87 5.66 -44.30
N GLY A 219 -37.71 6.64 -43.97
CA GLY A 219 -38.98 6.37 -43.28
C GLY A 219 -39.09 6.93 -41.85
N ASN A 220 -40.04 7.86 -41.69
CA ASN A 220 -40.52 8.40 -40.43
C ASN A 220 -40.69 7.33 -39.33
N THR A 221 -40.08 7.52 -38.17
CA THR A 221 -40.74 7.19 -36.89
C THR A 221 -40.11 7.99 -35.74
N ILE A 222 -40.98 8.73 -35.08
CA ILE A 222 -40.73 9.56 -33.90
C ILE A 222 -40.43 8.61 -32.73
N PHE A 223 -39.21 8.64 -32.18
CA PHE A 223 -38.92 8.03 -30.88
C PHE A 223 -39.00 9.10 -29.80
N THR A 224 -40.18 9.19 -29.18
CA THR A 224 -40.38 9.90 -27.91
C THR A 224 -39.85 9.07 -26.75
N HIS A 225 -39.51 9.77 -25.67
CA HIS A 225 -38.88 9.31 -24.42
C HIS A 225 -39.55 8.12 -23.67
N GLN A 226 -40.62 7.53 -24.20
CA GLN A 226 -41.33 6.39 -23.62
C GLN A 226 -40.78 5.02 -24.05
N GLY A 227 -39.94 4.95 -25.10
CA GLY A 227 -39.38 3.69 -25.60
C GLY A 227 -38.26 3.08 -24.75
N LEU A 228 -37.55 3.87 -23.95
CA LEU A 228 -36.44 3.37 -23.12
C LEU A 228 -36.90 2.60 -21.87
N ILE A 229 -38.14 2.79 -21.43
CA ILE A 229 -38.66 2.15 -20.21
C ILE A 229 -39.06 0.68 -20.46
N TYR A 230 -39.39 0.30 -21.69
CA TYR A 230 -39.78 -1.09 -22.00
C TYR A 230 -38.61 -2.07 -22.16
N ILE A 231 -37.40 -1.59 -22.46
CA ILE A 231 -36.21 -2.46 -22.59
C ILE A 231 -35.67 -2.87 -21.20
N ILE A 232 -35.89 -2.05 -20.16
CA ILE A 232 -35.46 -2.38 -18.79
C ILE A 232 -36.45 -3.36 -18.11
N ILE A 233 -37.72 -3.41 -18.54
CA ILE A 233 -38.72 -4.29 -17.94
C ILE A 233 -38.69 -5.72 -18.54
N LEU A 234 -38.17 -5.91 -19.76
CA LEU A 234 -38.10 -7.23 -20.40
C LEU A 234 -36.89 -8.08 -19.99
N SER A 235 -35.84 -7.49 -19.41
CA SER A 235 -34.69 -8.23 -18.85
C SER A 235 -34.95 -8.79 -17.44
N PHE A 236 -36.02 -8.36 -16.75
CA PHE A 236 -36.40 -8.86 -15.43
C PHE A 236 -37.39 -10.05 -15.45
N ILE A 237 -37.85 -10.51 -16.62
CA ILE A 237 -38.85 -11.60 -16.73
C ILE A 237 -38.24 -12.95 -17.15
N PHE A 238 -36.91 -13.05 -17.37
CA PHE A 238 -36.25 -14.33 -17.73
C PHE A 238 -35.32 -14.93 -16.66
N PHE A 239 -35.40 -14.46 -15.41
CA PHE A 239 -34.80 -15.15 -14.26
C PHE A 239 -35.84 -15.38 -13.16
N ILE A 240 -36.69 -16.39 -13.39
CA ILE A 240 -37.30 -17.25 -12.35
C ILE A 240 -37.12 -18.69 -12.84
#